data_AF-A0A372RIG8-F1
#
_entry.id   AF-A0A372RIG8-F1
#
_cell.length_a   1.000
_cell.length_b   1.000
_cell.length_c   1.000
_cell.angle_alpha   90.00
_cell.angle_beta   90.00
_cell.angle_gamma   90.00
#
_symmetry.space_group_name_H-M   'P 1'
#
loop_
_entity.id
_entity.type
_entity.pdbx_description
1 polymer ?
#
loop_
_entity_poly.entity_id
_entity_poly.type
_entity_poly.pdbx_seq_one_letter_code
_entity_poly.pdbx_strand_id
1 'polypeptide(L)'
;MVHLVKAIQADPKQLNAGSQEPPQSQQPQQPPQSSQPEEPPEPQEHDIPEPTEKTEEELNKEKSVKEKELGNTAYKKREFEEALKHYDKAWELDPTNASILTNKAAVLFEQEKYDECIKTCENAIEVGREHRVDFKLIAR
;
A
#
# COMPACT_ATOMS: atom_id res chain seq x y z
N MET A 1 27.27 43.02 35.18
CA MET A 1 26.23 44.07 35.22
C MET A 1 25.36 43.88 33.99
N VAL A 2 24.19 43.26 34.14
CA VAL A 2 22.83 43.88 34.10
C VAL A 2 22.49 44.72 32.87
N HIS A 3 21.44 44.28 32.16
CA HIS A 3 20.62 44.99 31.16
C HIS A 3 21.34 45.37 29.84
N LEU A 4 20.71 45.31 28.66
CA LEU A 4 19.34 45.75 28.37
C LEU A 4 18.68 44.93 27.24
N VAL A 5 17.53 44.32 27.53
CA VAL A 5 16.57 43.86 26.51
C VAL A 5 15.73 45.06 26.08
N LYS A 6 15.56 45.28 24.76
CA LYS A 6 14.51 46.16 24.24
C LYS A 6 13.46 45.33 23.52
N ALA A 7 12.33 45.14 24.20
CA ALA A 7 11.12 44.64 23.58
C ALA A 7 10.53 45.69 22.62
N ILE A 8 9.89 45.23 21.55
CA ILE A 8 8.94 46.04 20.78
C ILE A 8 7.56 45.42 21.03
N GLN A 9 6.79 46.07 21.90
CA GLN A 9 5.36 45.86 22.04
C GLN A 9 4.65 46.83 21.09
N ALA A 10 3.61 46.36 20.40
CA ALA A 10 2.66 47.21 19.69
C ALA A 10 1.26 46.65 19.96
N ASP A 11 0.51 47.34 20.83
CA ASP A 11 -0.84 46.99 21.25
C ASP A 11 -1.92 47.54 20.28
N PRO A 12 -3.18 47.06 20.36
CA PRO A 12 -4.12 47.08 19.24
C PRO A 12 -5.22 48.17 19.27
N LYS A 13 -6.06 48.13 18.22
CA LYS A 13 -7.38 48.76 18.02
C LYS A 13 -7.39 50.24 17.57
N GLN A 14 -7.95 50.46 16.37
CA GLN A 14 -9.21 51.20 16.25
C GLN A 14 -10.11 50.56 15.17
N LEU A 15 -11.43 50.72 15.32
CA LEU A 15 -12.44 50.25 14.38
C LEU A 15 -12.79 51.33 13.34
N ASN A 16 -13.27 50.92 12.17
CA ASN A 16 -14.41 51.60 11.54
C ASN A 16 -15.23 50.65 10.65
N ALA A 17 -16.52 50.91 10.50
CA ALA A 17 -17.50 50.10 9.75
C ALA A 17 -18.37 50.98 8.83
N GLY A 18 -19.01 50.36 7.83
CA GLY A 18 -19.86 51.04 6.82
C GLY A 18 -19.40 50.67 5.41
N SER A 19 -19.98 49.70 4.70
CA SER A 19 -21.35 49.57 4.15
C SER A 19 -21.53 50.23 2.78
N GLN A 20 -21.93 49.43 1.77
CA GLN A 20 -22.82 49.70 0.61
C GLN A 20 -22.30 49.19 -0.77
N GLU A 21 -22.96 48.15 -1.28
CA GLU A 21 -23.31 47.92 -2.70
C GLU A 21 -24.50 48.84 -3.09
N PRO A 22 -25.09 48.87 -4.33
CA PRO A 22 -24.94 48.04 -5.54
C PRO A 22 -24.64 48.98 -6.78
N PRO A 23 -25.08 48.82 -8.08
CA PRO A 23 -25.94 47.83 -8.75
C PRO A 23 -25.41 47.27 -10.10
N GLN A 24 -26.34 46.72 -10.89
CA GLN A 24 -26.17 45.91 -12.11
C GLN A 24 -26.27 46.72 -13.43
N SER A 25 -25.87 46.10 -14.54
CA SER A 25 -26.39 46.38 -15.90
C SER A 25 -26.72 45.06 -16.60
N GLN A 26 -27.85 45.02 -17.32
CA GLN A 26 -28.49 43.78 -17.80
C GLN A 26 -28.39 43.58 -19.33
N GLN A 27 -27.98 42.38 -19.74
CA GLN A 27 -28.54 41.52 -20.82
C GLN A 27 -28.65 42.04 -22.28
N PRO A 28 -28.69 41.13 -23.28
CA PRO A 28 -29.91 40.36 -23.62
C PRO A 28 -29.72 38.84 -23.73
N GLN A 29 -30.80 38.08 -23.52
CA GLN A 29 -30.85 36.63 -23.75
C GLN A 29 -31.21 36.29 -25.21
N GLN A 30 -30.79 35.10 -25.66
CA GLN A 30 -31.37 34.39 -26.80
C GLN A 30 -32.24 33.21 -26.31
N PRO A 31 -33.22 32.75 -27.11
CA PRO A 31 -34.37 31.99 -26.60
C PRO A 31 -34.05 30.53 -26.21
N PRO A 32 -34.85 29.93 -25.32
CA PRO A 32 -34.69 28.53 -24.94
C PRO A 32 -35.22 27.60 -26.05
N GLN A 33 -34.37 26.73 -26.58
CA GLN A 33 -34.84 25.53 -27.29
C GLN A 33 -34.73 24.31 -26.39
N SER A 34 -35.92 23.76 -26.12
CA SER A 34 -36.25 22.45 -25.61
C SER A 34 -35.21 21.33 -25.79
N SER A 35 -34.94 20.67 -24.67
CA SER A 35 -35.01 19.19 -24.56
C SER A 35 -34.00 18.36 -25.34
N GLN A 36 -32.81 18.19 -24.76
CA GLN A 36 -32.32 16.83 -24.48
C GLN A 36 -31.98 16.77 -22.99
N PRO A 37 -32.38 15.72 -22.26
CA PRO A 37 -31.73 15.39 -21.00
C PRO A 37 -30.26 15.07 -21.32
N GLU A 38 -29.31 15.71 -20.64
CA GLU A 38 -27.98 15.12 -20.53
C GLU A 38 -28.17 13.76 -19.85
N GLU A 39 -27.70 12.69 -20.49
CA GLU A 39 -27.72 11.38 -19.86
C GLU A 39 -26.97 11.46 -18.53
N PRO A 40 -27.43 10.75 -17.48
CA PRO A 40 -26.63 10.57 -16.28
C PRO A 40 -25.22 10.11 -16.70
N PRO A 41 -24.14 10.58 -16.06
CA PRO A 41 -22.81 10.06 -16.35
C PRO A 41 -22.89 8.55 -16.25
N GLU A 42 -22.64 7.90 -17.40
CA GLU A 42 -22.72 6.46 -17.57
C GLU A 42 -21.97 5.82 -16.39
N PRO A 43 -22.61 4.92 -15.61
CA PRO A 43 -21.89 4.20 -14.58
C PRO A 43 -20.73 3.51 -15.28
N GLN A 44 -19.50 3.97 -15.02
CA GLN A 44 -18.31 3.31 -15.52
C GLN A 44 -18.46 1.83 -15.18
N GLU A 45 -18.45 0.97 -16.19
CA GLU A 45 -18.70 -0.45 -16.03
C GLU A 45 -17.60 -1.05 -15.14
N HIS A 46 -17.83 -0.99 -13.83
CA HIS A 46 -17.40 -2.03 -12.94
C HIS A 46 -18.23 -3.25 -13.32
N ASP A 47 -17.65 -4.01 -14.26
CA ASP A 47 -18.16 -5.28 -14.74
C ASP A 47 -18.80 -6.06 -13.58
N ILE A 48 -20.04 -6.49 -13.82
CA ILE A 48 -20.66 -7.55 -13.01
C ILE A 48 -19.65 -8.69 -13.04
N PRO A 49 -19.14 -9.18 -11.88
CA PRO A 49 -18.11 -10.19 -11.89
C PRO A 49 -18.67 -11.48 -12.53
N GLU A 50 -18.29 -11.72 -13.78
CA GLU A 50 -18.23 -13.06 -14.34
C GLU A 50 -17.47 -13.98 -13.37
N PRO A 51 -17.69 -15.30 -13.38
CA PRO A 51 -17.07 -16.22 -12.42
C PRO A 51 -15.54 -16.10 -12.48
N THR A 52 -14.97 -15.32 -11.56
CA THR A 52 -13.67 -14.66 -11.81
C THR A 52 -12.57 -15.68 -12.01
N GLU A 53 -12.10 -15.82 -13.25
CA GLU A 53 -10.85 -16.53 -13.52
C GLU A 53 -9.74 -15.78 -12.79
N LYS A 54 -9.21 -16.43 -11.73
CA LYS A 54 -8.11 -15.86 -10.94
C LYS A 54 -6.97 -15.50 -11.86
N THR A 55 -6.42 -14.30 -11.69
CA THR A 55 -5.24 -13.89 -12.46
C THR A 55 -4.10 -14.90 -12.24
N GLU A 56 -3.23 -15.07 -13.23
CA GLU A 56 -2.13 -16.03 -13.10
C GLU A 56 -1.19 -15.68 -11.92
N GLU A 57 -1.09 -14.39 -11.57
CA GLU A 57 -0.41 -13.92 -10.36
C GLU A 57 -1.10 -14.38 -9.07
N GLU A 58 -2.43 -14.21 -8.93
CA GLU A 58 -3.18 -14.71 -7.77
C GLU A 58 -3.14 -16.24 -7.66
N LEU A 59 -3.20 -16.93 -8.79
CA LEU A 59 -3.05 -18.38 -8.86
C LEU A 59 -1.65 -18.83 -8.40
N ASN A 60 -0.60 -18.09 -8.78
CA ASN A 60 0.77 -18.38 -8.34
C ASN A 60 0.97 -18.04 -6.86
N LYS A 61 0.37 -16.96 -6.34
CA LYS A 61 0.30 -16.67 -4.89
C LYS A 61 -0.42 -17.79 -4.12
N GLU A 62 -1.53 -18.33 -4.64
CA GLU A 62 -2.22 -19.47 -4.01
C GLU A 62 -1.36 -20.74 -4.02
N LYS A 63 -0.67 -21.04 -5.14
CA LYS A 63 0.28 -22.16 -5.22
C LYS A 63 1.45 -21.96 -4.24
N SER A 64 2.00 -20.76 -4.14
CA SER A 64 3.08 -20.41 -3.21
C SER A 64 2.66 -20.66 -1.76
N VAL A 65 1.46 -20.20 -1.37
CA VAL A 65 0.91 -20.46 -0.03
C VAL A 65 0.80 -21.96 0.24
N LYS A 66 0.34 -22.77 -0.73
CA LYS A 66 0.28 -24.23 -0.59
C LYS A 66 1.65 -24.87 -0.42
N GLU A 67 2.63 -24.52 -1.24
CA GLU A 67 4.01 -25.01 -1.11
C GLU A 67 4.63 -24.60 0.24
N LYS A 68 4.43 -23.36 0.68
CA LYS A 68 4.87 -22.89 2.00
C LYS A 68 4.22 -23.69 3.15
N GLU A 69 2.95 -24.06 3.06
CA GLU A 69 2.31 -24.92 4.09
C GLU A 69 2.78 -26.39 4.04
N LEU A 70 3.18 -26.90 2.87
CA LEU A 70 3.89 -28.19 2.77
C LEU A 70 5.27 -28.10 3.45
N GLY A 71 6.02 -27.03 3.20
CA GLY A 71 7.29 -26.74 3.90
C GLY A 71 7.12 -26.64 5.42
N ASN A 72 6.08 -25.94 5.89
CA ASN A 72 5.72 -25.88 7.31
C ASN A 72 5.42 -27.27 7.90
N THR A 73 4.82 -28.15 7.12
CA THR A 73 4.47 -29.52 7.53
C THR A 73 5.70 -30.41 7.59
N ALA A 74 6.59 -30.34 6.61
CA ALA A 74 7.89 -31.02 6.62
C ALA A 74 8.77 -30.54 7.79
N TYR A 75 8.84 -29.22 8.03
CA TYR A 75 9.56 -28.64 9.17
C TYR A 75 9.08 -29.18 10.52
N LYS A 76 7.76 -29.28 10.74
CA LYS A 76 7.18 -29.85 11.97
C LYS A 76 7.56 -31.32 12.20
N LYS A 77 7.86 -32.06 11.14
CA LYS A 77 8.37 -33.44 11.21
C LYS A 77 9.90 -33.54 11.29
N ARG A 78 10.62 -32.40 11.25
CA ARG A 78 12.08 -32.30 11.08
C ARG A 78 12.61 -32.87 9.75
N GLU A 79 11.75 -32.94 8.72
CA GLU A 79 12.10 -33.29 7.33
C GLU A 79 12.74 -32.06 6.64
N PHE A 80 13.89 -31.60 7.16
CA PHE A 80 14.43 -30.27 6.86
C PHE A 80 14.81 -30.05 5.38
N GLU A 81 15.39 -31.03 4.70
CA GLU A 81 15.72 -30.89 3.27
C GLU A 81 14.46 -30.73 2.40
N GLU A 82 13.38 -31.43 2.74
CA GLU A 82 12.10 -31.30 2.02
C GLU A 82 11.42 -29.97 2.33
N ALA A 83 11.53 -29.50 3.59
CA ALA A 83 11.07 -28.16 3.96
C ALA A 83 11.76 -27.06 3.14
N LEU A 84 13.09 -27.15 2.95
CA LEU A 84 13.84 -26.22 2.11
C LEU A 84 13.34 -26.21 0.66
N LYS A 85 13.17 -27.39 0.02
CA LYS A 85 12.65 -27.48 -1.37
C LYS A 85 11.28 -26.84 -1.52
N HIS A 86 10.38 -27.07 -0.56
CA HIS A 86 9.04 -26.48 -0.57
C HIS A 86 9.08 -24.95 -0.39
N TYR A 87 9.96 -24.42 0.48
CA TYR A 87 10.13 -22.97 0.61
C TYR A 87 10.78 -22.35 -0.63
N ASP A 88 11.75 -23.03 -1.26
CA ASP A 88 12.37 -22.55 -2.51
C ASP A 88 11.34 -22.48 -3.64
N LYS A 89 10.53 -23.51 -3.82
CA LYS A 89 9.43 -23.52 -4.80
C LYS A 89 8.34 -22.50 -4.47
N ALA A 90 8.02 -22.29 -3.19
CA ALA A 90 7.10 -21.23 -2.79
C ALA A 90 7.64 -19.83 -3.14
N TRP A 91 8.95 -19.63 -2.99
CA TRP A 91 9.64 -18.39 -3.31
C TRP A 91 9.69 -18.13 -4.83
N GLU A 92 9.91 -19.16 -5.64
CA GLU A 92 9.82 -19.07 -7.11
C GLU A 92 8.43 -18.65 -7.60
N LEU A 93 7.38 -19.02 -6.86
CA LEU A 93 5.97 -18.71 -7.18
C LEU A 93 5.51 -17.33 -6.65
N ASP A 94 6.09 -16.84 -5.56
CA ASP A 94 5.80 -15.52 -4.97
C ASP A 94 7.06 -14.93 -4.29
N PRO A 95 7.94 -14.26 -5.06
CA PRO A 95 9.14 -13.62 -4.55
C PRO A 95 8.86 -12.31 -3.80
N THR A 96 7.60 -11.97 -3.53
CA THR A 96 7.24 -10.79 -2.72
C THR A 96 7.07 -11.14 -1.23
N ASN A 97 6.94 -12.43 -0.92
CA ASN A 97 6.50 -12.91 0.37
C ASN A 97 7.66 -13.26 1.31
N ALA A 98 8.17 -12.25 2.01
CA ALA A 98 9.24 -12.38 2.99
C ALA A 98 8.99 -13.46 4.09
N SER A 99 7.74 -13.88 4.33
CA SER A 99 7.45 -14.95 5.31
C SER A 99 8.02 -16.32 4.89
N ILE A 100 8.19 -16.55 3.58
CA ILE A 100 8.80 -17.76 3.04
C ILE A 100 10.29 -17.80 3.41
N LEU A 101 10.99 -16.68 3.24
CA LEU A 101 12.39 -16.54 3.62
C LEU A 101 12.60 -16.66 5.14
N THR A 102 11.71 -16.10 5.98
CA THR A 102 11.81 -16.29 7.44
C THR A 102 11.62 -17.75 7.85
N ASN A 103 10.73 -18.49 7.17
CA ASN A 103 10.54 -19.91 7.43
C ASN A 103 11.74 -20.75 6.95
N LYS A 104 12.31 -20.42 5.78
CA LYS A 104 13.57 -21.02 5.28
C LYS A 104 14.73 -20.79 6.26
N ALA A 105 14.86 -19.56 6.79
CA ALA A 105 15.88 -19.22 7.79
C ALA A 105 15.74 -20.05 9.08
N ALA A 106 14.50 -20.32 9.54
CA ALA A 106 14.27 -21.20 10.69
C ALA A 106 14.78 -22.64 10.44
N VAL A 107 14.63 -23.18 9.22
CA VAL A 107 15.22 -24.48 8.86
C VAL A 107 16.75 -24.44 8.91
N LEU A 108 17.35 -23.40 8.33
CA LEU A 108 18.80 -23.24 8.31
C LEU A 108 19.39 -23.09 9.72
N PHE A 109 18.66 -22.41 10.62
CA PHE A 109 19.01 -22.30 12.04
C PHE A 109 18.98 -23.66 12.76
N GLU A 110 17.92 -24.47 12.57
CA GLU A 110 17.84 -25.83 13.13
C GLU A 110 18.85 -26.81 12.50
N GLN A 111 19.38 -26.50 11.30
CA GLN A 111 20.51 -27.21 10.68
C GLN A 111 21.90 -26.67 11.10
N GLU A 112 21.97 -25.71 12.03
CA GLU A 112 23.21 -25.02 12.47
C GLU A 112 23.96 -24.27 11.34
N LYS A 113 23.29 -24.03 10.20
CA LYS A 113 23.83 -23.30 9.03
C LYS A 113 23.70 -21.79 9.20
N TYR A 114 24.39 -21.26 10.21
CA TYR A 114 24.21 -19.86 10.63
C TYR A 114 24.57 -18.84 9.55
N ASP A 115 25.61 -19.06 8.74
CA ASP A 115 26.00 -18.15 7.64
C ASP A 115 24.93 -18.05 6.54
N GLU A 116 24.26 -19.16 6.22
CA GLU A 116 23.15 -19.18 5.26
C GLU A 116 21.87 -18.60 5.87
N CYS A 117 21.62 -18.87 7.16
CA CYS A 117 20.51 -18.29 7.92
C CYS A 117 20.59 -16.75 7.95
N ILE A 118 21.76 -16.18 8.26
CA ILE A 118 21.97 -14.72 8.29
C ILE A 118 21.65 -14.09 6.93
N LYS A 119 22.23 -14.61 5.84
CA LYS A 119 21.96 -14.13 4.47
C LYS A 119 20.48 -14.24 4.09
N THR A 120 19.81 -15.31 4.52
CA THR A 120 18.38 -15.50 4.26
C THR A 120 17.53 -14.49 5.04
N CYS A 121 17.90 -14.17 6.28
CA CYS A 121 17.27 -13.12 7.08
C CYS A 121 17.53 -11.71 6.51
N GLU A 122 18.72 -11.42 6.00
CA GLU A 122 19.05 -10.16 5.33
C GLU A 122 18.16 -9.96 4.09
N ASN A 123 18.08 -10.96 3.22
CA ASN A 123 17.17 -10.96 2.07
C ASN A 123 15.69 -10.78 2.48
N ALA A 124 15.23 -11.46 3.54
CA ALA A 124 13.87 -11.27 4.07
C ALA A 124 13.59 -9.82 4.53
N ILE A 125 14.61 -9.10 5.04
CA ILE A 125 14.51 -7.69 5.42
C ILE A 125 14.50 -6.78 4.19
N GLU A 126 15.24 -7.10 3.12
CA GLU A 126 15.25 -6.35 1.87
C GLU A 126 13.90 -6.45 1.15
N VAL A 127 13.44 -7.67 0.86
CA VAL A 127 12.11 -7.99 0.30
C VAL A 127 11.00 -7.37 1.16
N GLY A 128 11.09 -7.57 2.48
CA GLY A 128 10.13 -7.03 3.43
C GLY A 128 10.15 -5.50 3.52
N ARG A 129 11.23 -4.83 3.12
CA ARG A 129 11.31 -3.36 3.02
C ARG A 129 10.70 -2.88 1.72
N GLU A 130 11.09 -3.48 0.59
CA GLU A 130 10.59 -3.17 -0.74
C GLU A 130 9.06 -3.20 -0.76
N HIS A 131 8.46 -4.35 -0.46
CA HIS A 131 7.01 -4.52 -0.53
C HIS A 131 6.24 -3.86 0.62
N ARG A 132 6.87 -3.53 1.77
CA ARG A 132 6.20 -2.72 2.80
C ARG A 132 6.03 -1.25 2.41
N VAL A 133 6.91 -0.72 1.57
CA VAL A 133 6.85 0.69 1.16
C VAL A 133 5.65 0.93 0.26
N ASP A 134 5.32 0.00 -0.63
CA ASP A 134 4.15 0.06 -1.52
C ASP A 134 2.84 0.25 -0.74
N PHE A 135 2.58 -0.59 0.28
CA PHE A 135 1.37 -0.48 1.10
C PHE A 135 1.21 0.86 1.83
N LYS A 136 2.30 1.61 2.05
CA LYS A 136 2.26 2.90 2.76
C LYS A 136 2.25 4.10 1.82
N LEU A 137 2.66 3.94 0.56
CA LEU A 137 2.72 5.04 -0.41
C LEU A 137 1.35 5.30 -1.07
N ILE A 138 0.46 4.31 -1.08
CA ILE A 138 -0.92 4.40 -1.62
C ILE A 138 -1.86 5.20 -0.69
N ALA A 139 -1.50 5.40 0.58
CA ALA A 139 -2.32 6.12 1.56
C ALA A 139 -1.93 7.61 1.65
N ARG A 140 -2.46 8.45 0.75
CA ARG A 140 -2.32 9.91 0.82
C ARG A 140 -3.48 10.69 0.22
#